data_AF-A0A8S4RSI7-F1
#
_entry.id   AF-A0A8S4RSI7-F1
#
_cell.length_a   1.000
_cell.length_b   1.000
_cell.length_c   1.000
_cell.angle_alpha   90.00
_cell.angle_beta   90.00
_cell.angle_gamma   90.00
#
_symmetry.space_group_name_H-M   'P 1'
#
loop_
_entity.id
_entity.type
_entity.pdbx_description
1 polymer ?
#
loop_
_entity_poly.entity_id
_entity_poly.type
_entity_poly.pdbx_seq_one_letter_code
_entity_poly.pdbx_strand_id
1 'polypeptide(L)'
;MPYVSMSALLAFVLVYGLGLGPIPFFIASEMFEVAPRPAGMAWGSLANWGGNFLVGMGFPTMRNVIGPYSFLLFSAFTMGLFLFTKFYFPETRGKTPTQVAQLCSRGLRSRPLTTATAKHIL
;
A
#
# COMPACT_ATOMS: atom_id res chain seq x y z
N MET A 1 3.56 0.15 31.42
CA MET A 1 4.90 0.37 30.81
C MET A 1 4.82 1.46 29.74
N PRO A 2 4.76 2.74 30.11
CA PRO A 2 4.55 3.85 29.16
C PRO A 2 5.67 3.98 28.11
N TYR A 3 6.92 3.71 28.50
CA TYR A 3 8.08 3.77 27.59
C TYR A 3 8.03 2.75 26.45
N VAL A 4 7.43 1.57 26.69
CA VAL A 4 7.27 0.53 25.67
C VAL A 4 6.24 0.94 24.61
N SER A 5 5.09 1.48 25.04
CA SER A 5 4.09 2.02 24.12
C SER A 5 4.61 3.21 23.33
N MET A 6 5.41 4.07 23.95
CA MET A 6 5.98 5.26 23.32
C MET A 6 7.03 4.89 22.26
N SER A 7 7.93 3.96 22.57
CA SER A 7 8.91 3.46 21.59
C SER A 7 8.25 2.72 20.43
N ALA A 8 7.23 1.91 20.69
CA ALA A 8 6.46 1.22 19.64
C ALA A 8 5.75 2.22 18.70
N LEU A 9 5.13 3.27 19.26
CA LEU A 9 4.50 4.32 18.46
C LEU A 9 5.52 5.07 17.59
N LEU A 10 6.67 5.44 18.15
CA LEU A 10 7.73 6.12 17.40
C LEU A 10 8.27 5.25 16.26
N ALA A 11 8.53 3.97 16.53
CA ALA A 11 8.95 3.02 15.51
C ALA A 11 7.91 2.90 14.39
N PHE A 12 6.63 2.81 14.73
CA PHE A 12 5.54 2.78 13.75
C PHE A 12 5.52 4.04 12.87
N VAL A 13 5.61 5.24 13.48
CA VAL A 13 5.62 6.51 12.74
C VAL A 13 6.83 6.62 11.81
N LEU A 14 8.01 6.19 12.26
CA LEU A 14 9.22 6.19 11.43
C LEU A 14 9.09 5.25 10.22
N VAL A 15 8.66 4.01 10.44
CA VAL A 15 8.47 3.03 9.35
C VAL A 15 7.38 3.49 8.38
N TYR A 16 6.29 4.06 8.89
CA TYR A 16 5.23 4.64 8.06
C TYR A 16 5.78 5.79 7.20
N GLY A 17 6.55 6.72 7.80
CA GLY A 17 7.13 7.86 7.10
C GLY A 17 8.14 7.49 6.02
N LEU A 18 8.90 6.41 6.20
CA LEU A 18 9.88 5.95 5.22
C LEU A 18 9.26 5.23 4.01
N GLY A 19 8.10 4.60 4.19
CA GLY A 19 7.49 3.75 3.16
C GLY A 19 6.07 4.15 2.80
N LEU A 20 5.11 3.73 3.63
CA LEU A 20 3.68 3.81 3.32
C LEU A 20 3.14 5.23 3.21
N GLY A 21 3.82 6.21 3.81
CA GLY A 21 3.46 7.62 3.74
C GLY A 21 3.62 8.19 2.32
N PRO A 22 4.85 8.26 1.77
CA PRO A 22 5.09 8.88 0.47
C PRO A 22 4.79 7.96 -0.73
N ILE A 23 5.10 6.66 -0.64
CA ILE A 23 5.12 5.77 -1.82
C ILE A 23 3.81 5.77 -2.62
N PRO A 24 2.61 5.65 -2.01
CA PRO A 24 1.35 5.63 -2.75
C PRO A 24 1.08 6.88 -3.58
N PHE A 25 1.57 8.05 -3.15
CA PHE A 25 1.38 9.30 -3.86
C PHE A 25 2.30 9.44 -5.07
N PHE A 26 3.49 8.83 -5.03
CA PHE A 26 4.45 8.88 -6.15
C PHE A 26 4.23 7.75 -7.16
N ILE A 27 3.86 6.55 -6.70
CA ILE A 27 3.80 5.34 -7.53
C ILE A 27 2.75 5.45 -8.65
N ALA A 28 1.71 6.26 -8.47
CA ALA A 28 0.71 6.52 -9.52
C ALA A 28 1.34 7.09 -10.81
N SER A 29 2.40 7.90 -10.68
CA SER A 29 3.11 8.46 -11.83
C SER A 29 3.94 7.42 -12.59
N GLU A 30 4.37 6.37 -11.92
CA GLU A 30 5.16 5.26 -12.48
C GLU A 30 4.26 4.15 -13.03
N MET A 31 3.07 3.97 -12.47
CA MET A 31 2.11 2.95 -12.89
C MET A 31 1.26 3.36 -14.10
N PHE A 32 0.93 4.65 -14.22
CA PHE A 32 0.01 5.13 -15.24
C PHE A 32 0.74 5.99 -16.28
N GLU A 33 0.43 5.70 -17.54
CA GLU A 33 0.75 6.59 -18.66
C GLU A 33 0.11 7.97 -18.47
N VAL A 34 0.65 8.99 -19.13
CA VAL A 34 0.25 10.40 -18.94
C VAL A 34 -1.27 10.60 -19.14
N ALA A 35 -1.87 9.94 -20.13
CA ALA A 35 -3.29 10.07 -20.43
C ALA A 35 -4.22 9.53 -19.31
N PRO A 36 -4.09 8.28 -18.81
CA PRO A 36 -4.94 7.78 -17.73
C PRO A 36 -4.54 8.24 -16.31
N ARG A 37 -3.33 8.81 -16.13
CA ARG A 37 -2.78 9.16 -14.82
C ARG A 37 -3.69 10.05 -13.95
N PRO A 38 -4.29 11.16 -14.46
CA PRO A 38 -5.14 12.00 -13.62
C PRO A 38 -6.36 11.25 -13.07
N ALA A 39 -6.98 10.38 -13.86
CA ALA A 39 -8.11 9.56 -13.42
C ALA A 39 -7.68 8.54 -12.34
N GLY A 40 -6.53 7.87 -12.53
CA GLY A 40 -5.97 6.95 -11.54
C GLY A 40 -5.64 7.65 -10.21
N MET A 41 -5.05 8.85 -10.26
CA MET A 41 -4.75 9.65 -9.07
C MET A 41 -6.01 10.13 -8.35
N ALA A 42 -7.07 10.49 -9.08
CA ALA A 42 -8.35 10.89 -8.50
C ALA A 42 -8.99 9.73 -7.71
N TRP A 43 -9.04 8.53 -8.30
CA TRP A 43 -9.52 7.32 -7.60
C TRP A 43 -8.66 6.97 -6.39
N GLY A 44 -7.34 7.05 -6.52
CA GLY A 44 -6.42 6.84 -5.39
C GLY A 44 -6.64 7.85 -4.25
N SER A 45 -6.86 9.12 -4.58
CA SER A 45 -7.15 10.17 -3.60
C SER A 45 -8.50 9.96 -2.93
N LEU A 46 -9.53 9.60 -3.70
CA LEU A 46 -10.85 9.26 -3.15
C LEU A 46 -10.77 8.09 -2.18
N ALA A 47 -10.03 7.03 -2.54
CA ALA A 47 -9.82 5.88 -1.65
C ALA A 47 -9.04 6.27 -0.38
N ASN A 48 -8.03 7.13 -0.50
CA ASN A 48 -7.24 7.61 0.64
C ASN A 48 -8.11 8.43 1.62
N TRP A 49 -8.78 9.46 1.14
CA TRP A 49 -9.61 10.33 1.98
C TRP A 49 -10.87 9.62 2.47
N GLY A 50 -11.49 8.78 1.64
CA GLY A 50 -12.61 7.93 2.04
C GLY A 50 -12.21 6.95 3.15
N GLY A 51 -11.06 6.29 3.02
CA GLY A 51 -10.53 5.42 4.06
C GLY A 51 -10.22 6.18 5.35
N ASN A 52 -9.61 7.37 5.25
CA ASN A 52 -9.34 8.22 6.41
C ASN A 52 -10.64 8.61 7.14
N PHE A 53 -11.67 9.02 6.39
CA PHE A 53 -12.98 9.35 6.96
C PHE A 53 -13.62 8.14 7.66
N LEU A 54 -13.64 6.97 7.01
CA LEU A 54 -14.20 5.75 7.58
C LEU A 54 -13.49 5.33 8.87
N VAL A 55 -12.15 5.40 8.89
CA VAL A 55 -11.37 5.08 10.09
C VAL A 55 -11.58 6.14 11.16
N GLY A 56 -11.57 7.42 10.82
CA GLY A 56 -11.77 8.53 11.75
C GLY A 56 -13.12 8.47 12.47
N MET A 57 -14.19 8.17 11.73
CA MET A 57 -15.54 8.05 12.29
C MET A 57 -15.79 6.69 12.95
N GLY A 58 -15.25 5.61 12.38
CA GLY A 58 -15.51 4.24 12.84
C GLY A 58 -14.63 3.80 14.03
N PHE A 59 -13.42 4.34 14.16
CA PHE A 59 -12.48 3.92 15.19
C PHE A 59 -12.97 4.16 16.61
N PRO A 60 -13.56 5.31 16.99
CA PRO A 60 -14.09 5.51 18.33
C PRO A 60 -15.15 4.46 18.70
N THR A 61 -16.10 4.20 17.79
CA THR A 61 -17.14 3.18 17.98
C THR A 61 -16.53 1.79 18.13
N MET A 62 -15.58 1.43 17.27
CA MET A 62 -14.90 0.13 17.35
C MET A 62 -14.12 -0.01 18.67
N ARG A 63 -13.41 1.03 19.10
CA ARG A 63 -12.69 1.05 20.38
C ARG A 63 -13.64 0.90 21.57
N ASN A 64 -14.85 1.42 21.50
CA ASN A 64 -15.84 1.25 22.57
C ASN A 64 -16.35 -0.20 22.69
N VAL A 65 -16.45 -0.93 21.57
CA VAL A 65 -16.97 -2.31 21.56
C VAL A 65 -15.89 -3.34 21.90
N ILE A 66 -14.72 -3.25 21.26
CA ILE A 66 -13.65 -4.26 21.37
C ILE A 66 -12.40 -3.76 22.12
N GLY A 67 -12.43 -2.52 22.62
CA GLY A 67 -11.37 -2.00 23.46
C GLY A 67 -10.00 -1.96 22.75
N PRO A 68 -8.90 -2.28 23.46
CA PRO A 68 -7.55 -2.32 22.92
C PRO A 68 -7.34 -3.33 21.77
N TYR A 69 -8.20 -4.34 21.64
CA TYR A 69 -8.10 -5.34 20.57
C TYR A 69 -8.41 -4.76 19.18
N SER A 70 -9.00 -3.57 19.10
CA SER A 70 -9.19 -2.81 17.85
C SER A 70 -7.90 -2.65 17.04
N PHE A 71 -6.75 -2.51 17.70
CA PHE A 71 -5.44 -2.42 17.02
C PHE A 71 -5.03 -3.73 16.33
N LEU A 72 -5.46 -4.90 16.83
CA LEU A 72 -5.17 -6.19 16.17
C LEU A 72 -5.89 -6.31 14.83
N LEU A 73 -7.09 -5.75 14.72
CA LEU A 73 -7.84 -5.75 13.47
C LEU A 73 -7.14 -4.92 12.40
N PHE A 74 -6.66 -3.72 12.74
CA PHE A 74 -5.83 -2.92 11.83
C PHE A 74 -4.50 -3.59 11.50
N SER A 75 -3.87 -4.27 12.47
CA SER A 75 -2.64 -5.03 12.24
C SER A 75 -2.87 -6.15 11.24
N ALA A 76 -3.93 -6.94 11.38
CA ALA A 76 -4.30 -8.00 10.46
C ALA A 76 -4.61 -7.46 9.05
N PHE A 77 -5.35 -6.35 8.96
CA PHE A 77 -5.63 -5.70 7.68
C PHE A 77 -4.35 -5.20 7.00
N THR A 78 -3.46 -4.55 7.76
CA THR A 78 -2.17 -4.07 7.26
C THR A 78 -1.27 -5.23 6.79
N MET A 79 -1.26 -6.35 7.51
CA MET A 79 -0.56 -7.56 7.11
C MET A 79 -1.13 -8.13 5.81
N GLY A 80 -2.45 -8.16 5.66
CA GLY A 80 -3.11 -8.57 4.42
C GLY A 80 -2.73 -7.70 3.23
N LEU A 81 -2.72 -6.37 3.41
CA LEU A 81 -2.25 -5.42 2.39
C LEU A 81 -0.77 -5.60 2.06
N PHE A 82 0.08 -5.85 3.06
CA PHE A 82 1.49 -6.14 2.83
C PHE A 82 1.69 -7.38 1.95
N LEU A 83 0.97 -8.47 2.25
CA LEU A 83 1.01 -9.68 1.44
C LEU A 83 0.46 -9.43 0.03
N PHE A 84 -0.64 -8.69 -0.09
CA PHE A 84 -1.21 -8.31 -1.39
C PHE A 84 -0.20 -7.52 -2.23
N THR A 85 0.41 -6.48 -1.67
CA THR A 85 1.44 -5.68 -2.36
C THR A 85 2.62 -6.55 -2.75
N LYS A 86 3.07 -7.44 -1.85
CA LYS A 86 4.18 -8.36 -2.13
C LYS A 86 3.88 -9.33 -3.28
N PHE A 87 2.66 -9.81 -3.47
CA PHE A 87 2.39 -10.81 -4.52
C PHE A 87 1.93 -10.20 -5.84
N TYR A 88 1.23 -9.07 -5.79
CA TYR A 88 0.53 -8.51 -6.96
C TYR A 88 1.12 -7.20 -7.47
N PHE A 89 1.88 -6.47 -6.66
CA PHE A 89 2.44 -5.19 -7.09
C PHE A 89 3.78 -5.39 -7.83
N PRO A 90 3.94 -4.88 -9.06
CA PRO A 90 5.22 -4.92 -9.74
C PRO A 90 6.22 -3.95 -9.13
N GLU A 91 7.50 -4.34 -9.15
CA GLU A 91 8.60 -3.41 -8.94
C GLU A 91 8.62 -2.40 -10.10
N THR A 92 8.48 -1.11 -9.81
CA THR A 92 8.43 -0.02 -10.80
C THR A 92 9.78 0.66 -11.00
N ARG A 93 10.77 0.41 -10.12
CA ARG A 93 12.10 1.02 -10.19
C ARG A 93 12.79 0.76 -11.54
N GLY A 94 13.14 1.84 -12.23
CA GLY A 94 13.89 1.81 -13.48
C GLY A 94 13.11 1.31 -14.70
N LYS A 95 11.77 1.22 -14.61
CA LYS A 95 10.90 0.79 -15.71
C LYS A 95 10.06 1.95 -16.25
N THR A 96 9.70 1.87 -17.52
CA THR A 96 8.76 2.81 -18.12
C THR A 96 7.31 2.46 -17.74
N PRO A 97 6.39 3.44 -17.67
CA PRO A 97 4.98 3.15 -17.39
C PRO A 97 4.35 2.14 -18.36
N THR A 98 4.79 2.13 -19.63
CA THR A 98 4.39 1.14 -20.64
C THR A 98 4.79 -0.30 -20.25
N GLN A 99 6.01 -0.50 -19.72
CA GLN A 99 6.47 -1.80 -19.23
C GLN A 99 5.72 -2.22 -17.98
N VAL A 100 5.42 -1.29 -17.07
CA VAL A 100 4.62 -1.55 -15.87
C VAL A 100 3.18 -1.94 -16.24
N ALA A 101 2.57 -1.26 -17.20
CA ALA A 101 1.24 -1.59 -17.72
C ALA A 101 1.20 -3.02 -18.32
N GLN A 102 2.24 -3.41 -19.07
CA GLN A 102 2.37 -4.78 -19.58
C GLN A 102 2.50 -5.81 -18.45
N LEU A 103 3.28 -5.51 -17.40
CA LEU A 103 3.39 -6.36 -16.21
C LEU A 103 2.06 -6.53 -15.46
N CYS A 104 1.16 -5.54 -15.54
CA CYS A 104 -0.17 -5.55 -14.94
C CYS A 104 -1.29 -6.03 -15.88
N SER A 105 -0.97 -6.38 -17.14
CA SER A 105 -1.97 -6.68 -18.18
C SER A 105 -2.88 -7.88 -17.90
N ARG A 106 -2.46 -8.80 -17.02
CA ARG A 106 -3.25 -9.98 -16.62
C ARG A 106 -4.00 -9.77 -15.30
N GLY A 107 -4.10 -8.53 -14.81
CA GLY A 107 -4.74 -8.20 -13.53
C GLY A 107 -4.15 -8.99 -12.37
N LEU A 108 -5.00 -9.57 -11.52
CA LEU A 108 -4.59 -10.41 -10.38
C LEU A 108 -3.94 -11.75 -10.78
N ARG A 109 -3.89 -12.13 -12.06
CA ARG A 109 -3.12 -13.31 -12.51
C ARG A 109 -1.67 -12.98 -12.85
N SER A 110 -1.33 -11.70 -12.93
CA SER A 110 0.05 -11.26 -13.12
C SER A 110 0.84 -11.61 -11.87
N ARG A 111 1.97 -12.31 -12.01
CA ARG A 111 2.94 -12.57 -10.93
C ARG A 111 4.19 -11.75 -11.18
N PRO A 112 4.17 -10.43 -10.92
CA PRO A 112 5.14 -9.53 -11.51
C PRO A 112 6.52 -9.64 -10.85
N LEU A 113 6.59 -10.16 -9.62
CA LEU A 113 7.84 -10.37 -8.89
C LEU A 113 8.57 -11.68 -9.24
N THR A 114 7.91 -12.65 -9.89
CA THR A 114 8.55 -13.94 -10.23
C THR A 114 9.35 -13.88 -11.53
N THR A 115 9.17 -12.83 -12.35
CA THR A 115 9.73 -12.79 -13.72
C THR A 115 11.21 -12.34 -13.75
N ALA A 116 11.82 -11.93 -12.62
CA ALA A 116 13.20 -11.47 -12.57
C ALA A 116 14.27 -12.59 -12.51
N THR A 117 13.90 -13.86 -12.31
CA THR A 117 14.88 -14.97 -12.22
C THR A 117 15.15 -15.66 -13.57
N ALA A 118 14.42 -15.32 -14.65
CA ALA A 118 14.49 -16.07 -15.91
C ALA A 118 15.38 -15.44 -17.02
N LYS A 119 16.18 -14.40 -16.74
CA LYS A 119 16.99 -13.74 -17.78
C LYS A 119 18.46 -13.50 -17.41
N HIS A 120 19.07 -14.52 -16.79
CA HIS A 120 20.54 -14.65 -16.69
C HIS A 120 21.09 -15.89 -17.42
N ILE A 121 20.30 -16.48 -18.31
CA ILE A 121 20.77 -17.49 -19.26
C ILE A 121 20.34 -16.99 -20.65
N LEU A 122 21.31 -16.88 -21.55
CA LEU A 122 21.35 -16.22 -22.87
C LEU A 122 21.90 -14.79 -22.84
#